data_AF-A0A3Y9I7Q0-F1
#
_entry.id   AF-A0A3Y9I7Q0-F1
#
_cell.length_a   1.000
_cell.length_b   1.000
_cell.length_c   1.000
_cell.angle_alpha   90.00
_cell.angle_beta   90.00
_cell.angle_gamma   90.00
#
_symmetry.space_group_name_H-M   'P 1'
#
loop_
_entity.id
_entity.type
_entity.pdbx_description
1 polymer ?
#
loop_
_entity_poly.entity_id
_entity_poly.type
_entity_poly.pdbx_seq_one_letter_code
_entity_poly.pdbx_strand_id
1 'polypeptide(L)'
;MTGNGINTVRINNEVKHITELDPVTLSLEWAKLKNENNELYRSIKEANSGWRGFILRLIGVHLPDGKTISIHGINAKGGSIYPE
;
A
#
# COMPACT_ATOMS: atom_id res chain seq x y z
N MET A 1 -3.24 -21.66 4.33
CA MET A 1 -3.49 -20.44 3.51
C MET A 1 -4.12 -19.41 4.41
N THR A 2 -3.39 -18.35 4.78
CA THR A 2 -4.01 -17.18 5.41
C THR A 2 -4.91 -16.53 4.36
N GLY A 3 -6.19 -16.32 4.63
CA GLY A 3 -7.15 -15.75 3.67
C GLY A 3 -6.83 -14.34 3.15
N ASN A 4 -5.68 -13.77 3.49
CA ASN A 4 -5.20 -12.46 3.03
C ASN A 4 -4.75 -12.54 1.55
N GLY A 5 -5.71 -12.39 0.64
CA GLY A 5 -5.48 -12.29 -0.80
C GLY A 5 -5.70 -10.86 -1.33
N ILE A 6 -5.35 -10.65 -2.61
CA ILE A 6 -5.43 -9.34 -3.30
C ILE A 6 -6.85 -8.76 -3.31
N ASN A 7 -7.85 -9.65 -3.35
CA ASN A 7 -9.25 -9.31 -3.40
C ASN A 7 -9.93 -9.48 -2.04
N THR A 8 -9.19 -9.24 -0.95
CA THR A 8 -9.73 -9.36 0.41
C THR A 8 -9.45 -8.11 1.23
N VAL A 9 -10.38 -7.78 2.13
CA VAL A 9 -10.25 -6.70 3.11
C VAL A 9 -10.50 -7.27 4.51
N ARG A 10 -9.95 -6.61 5.53
CA ARG A 10 -10.17 -6.99 6.92
C ARG A 10 -11.16 -6.03 7.58
N ILE A 11 -12.36 -6.50 7.84
CA ILE A 11 -13.45 -5.74 8.49
C ILE A 11 -13.74 -6.43 9.83
N ASN A 12 -13.71 -5.68 10.94
CA ASN A 12 -13.94 -6.22 12.28
C ASN A 12 -13.08 -7.46 12.62
N ASN A 13 -11.82 -7.43 12.17
CA ASN A 13 -10.86 -8.53 12.32
C ASN A 13 -11.19 -9.83 11.56
N GLU A 14 -12.22 -9.81 10.71
CA GLU A 14 -12.59 -10.88 9.79
C GLU A 14 -12.09 -10.55 8.38
N VAL A 15 -11.55 -11.55 7.68
CA VAL A 15 -11.13 -11.39 6.28
C VAL A 15 -12.32 -11.69 5.38
N LYS A 16 -12.73 -10.72 4.56
CA LYS A 16 -13.82 -10.84 3.59
C LYS A 16 -13.31 -10.68 2.18
N HIS A 17 -13.81 -11.48 1.25
CA HIS A 17 -13.56 -11.25 -0.17
C HIS A 17 -14.37 -10.05 -0.66
N ILE A 18 -13.84 -9.24 -1.58
CA ILE A 18 -14.51 -8.02 -2.06
C ILE A 18 -15.89 -8.29 -2.69
N THR A 19 -16.11 -9.49 -3.22
CA THR A 19 -17.40 -9.91 -3.79
C THR A 19 -18.45 -10.23 -2.73
N GLU A 20 -18.05 -10.36 -1.46
CA GLU A 20 -18.94 -10.59 -0.32
C GLU A 20 -19.44 -9.26 0.28
N LEU A 21 -18.91 -8.12 -0.17
CA LEU A 21 -19.27 -6.80 0.32
C LEU A 21 -20.40 -6.21 -0.51
N ASP A 22 -21.33 -5.52 0.15
CA ASP A 22 -22.28 -4.67 -0.54
C ASP A 22 -21.56 -3.46 -1.19
N PRO A 23 -22.16 -2.83 -2.23
CA PRO A 23 -21.51 -1.75 -2.97
C PRO A 23 -21.09 -0.55 -2.11
N VAL A 24 -21.82 -0.25 -1.03
CA VAL A 24 -21.51 0.88 -0.14
C VAL A 24 -20.28 0.54 0.69
N THR A 25 -20.26 -0.62 1.33
CA THR A 25 -19.11 -1.10 2.10
C THR A 25 -17.86 -1.22 1.23
N LEU A 26 -17.99 -1.78 0.02
CA LEU A 26 -16.88 -1.88 -0.92
C LEU A 26 -16.28 -0.51 -1.27
N SER A 27 -17.14 0.48 -1.52
CA SER A 27 -16.70 1.85 -1.85
C SER A 27 -16.01 2.52 -0.66
N LEU A 28 -16.50 2.32 0.56
CA LEU A 28 -15.90 2.86 1.77
C LEU A 28 -14.53 2.25 2.06
N GLU A 29 -14.40 0.92 1.96
CA GLU A 29 -13.11 0.24 2.14
C GLU A 29 -12.11 0.64 1.05
N TRP A 30 -12.56 0.83 -0.19
CA TRP A 30 -11.70 1.34 -1.25
C TRP A 30 -11.20 2.77 -0.97
N ALA A 31 -12.10 3.67 -0.54
CA ALA A 31 -11.74 5.04 -0.20
C ALA A 31 -10.75 5.08 0.97
N LYS A 32 -10.96 4.24 1.98
CA LYS A 32 -10.05 4.08 3.12
C LYS A 32 -8.66 3.61 2.69
N LEU A 33 -8.58 2.54 1.88
CA LEU A 33 -7.30 2.04 1.34
C LEU A 33 -6.56 3.10 0.52
N LYS A 34 -7.28 3.88 -0.30
CA LYS A 34 -6.69 5.00 -1.04
C LYS A 34 -6.14 6.09 -0.11
N ASN A 35 -6.87 6.41 0.94
CA ASN A 35 -6.44 7.40 1.93
C ASN A 35 -5.20 6.92 2.69
N GLU A 36 -5.19 5.68 3.18
CA GLU A 36 -4.04 5.09 3.87
C GLU A 36 -2.79 5.05 2.98
N ASN A 37 -2.95 4.67 1.71
CA ASN A 37 -1.86 4.69 0.75
C ASN A 37 -1.33 6.11 0.49
N ASN A 38 -2.21 7.11 0.40
CA ASN A 38 -1.79 8.51 0.24
C ASN A 38 -1.02 9.02 1.47
N GLU A 39 -1.45 8.67 2.67
CA GLU A 39 -0.76 9.03 3.92
C GLU A 39 0.63 8.38 4.03
N LEU A 40 0.78 7.15 3.55
CA LEU A 40 2.11 6.50 3.44
C LEU A 40 3.03 7.31 2.51
N TYR A 41 2.55 7.67 1.31
CA TYR A 41 3.35 8.47 0.37
C TYR A 41 3.63 9.88 0.89
N ARG A 42 2.71 10.51 1.62
CA ARG A 42 2.95 11.79 2.29
C ARG A 42 4.10 11.67 3.30
N SER A 43 4.04 10.65 4.15
CA SER A 43 5.09 10.37 5.15
C SER A 43 6.45 10.12 4.50
N ILE A 44 6.48 9.37 3.40
CA ILE A 44 7.73 9.13 2.66
C ILE A 44 8.24 10.40 2.01
N LYS A 45 7.37 11.23 1.43
CA LYS A 45 7.76 12.53 0.86
C LYS A 45 8.40 13.42 1.91
N GLU A 46 7.86 13.46 3.12
CA GLU A 46 8.44 14.19 4.25
C GLU A 46 9.81 13.62 4.67
N ALA A 47 9.95 12.30 4.74
CA ALA A 47 11.23 11.64 5.05
C ALA A 47 12.31 11.89 3.98
N ASN A 48 11.93 11.89 2.71
CA ASN A 48 12.79 12.16 1.56
C ASN A 48 13.14 13.65 1.38
N SER A 49 12.55 14.55 2.18
CA SER A 49 12.75 15.99 2.04
C SER A 49 13.93 16.53 2.89
N GLY A 50 14.54 17.61 2.40
CA GLY A 50 15.58 18.35 3.11
C GLY A 50 16.83 17.52 3.44
N TRP A 51 17.43 17.81 4.60
CA TRP A 51 18.67 17.18 5.06
C TRP A 51 18.51 15.68 5.36
N ARG A 52 17.33 15.24 5.82
CA ARG A 52 17.04 13.81 6.05
C ARG A 52 17.12 13.01 4.75
N GLY A 53 16.48 13.51 3.70
CA GLY A 53 16.55 12.91 2.37
C GLY A 53 17.95 12.94 1.76
N PHE A 54 18.78 13.92 2.12
CA PHE A 54 20.19 13.94 1.72
C PHE A 54 20.98 12.81 2.38
N ILE A 55 20.82 12.62 3.70
CA ILE A 55 21.47 11.52 4.43
C ILE A 55 21.03 10.16 3.90
N LEU A 56 19.72 9.94 3.67
CA LEU A 56 19.19 8.69 3.11
C LEU A 56 19.90 8.32 1.78
N ARG A 57 20.07 9.30 0.89
CA ARG A 57 20.77 9.10 -0.39
C ARG A 57 22.24 8.76 -0.21
N LEU A 58 22.94 9.41 0.73
CA LEU A 58 24.35 9.12 1.01
C LEU A 58 24.59 7.69 1.49
N ILE A 59 23.65 7.14 2.26
CA ILE A 59 23.73 5.75 2.75
C ILE A 59 23.12 4.74 1.77
N GLY A 60 22.74 5.17 0.56
CA GLY A 60 22.16 4.31 -0.47
C GLY A 60 20.70 3.90 -0.24
N VAL A 61 20.01 4.50 0.73
CA VAL A 61 18.59 4.21 1.01
C VAL A 61 17.70 5.07 0.13
N HIS A 62 16.81 4.40 -0.61
CA HIS A 62 15.82 5.04 -1.48
C HIS A 62 14.42 4.65 -1.00
N LEU A 63 13.67 5.60 -0.45
CA LEU A 63 12.29 5.35 -0.03
C LEU A 63 11.32 5.52 -1.20
N PRO A 64 10.20 4.78 -1.24
CA PRO A 64 9.21 4.86 -2.31
C PRO A 64 8.60 6.25 -2.51
N ASP A 65 8.89 6.89 -3.63
CA ASP A 65 8.36 8.22 -3.99
C ASP A 65 7.18 8.16 -4.98
N GLY A 66 6.81 6.95 -5.39
CA GLY A 66 5.73 6.70 -6.36
C GLY A 66 6.13 6.98 -7.81
N LYS A 67 7.37 7.38 -8.08
CA LYS A 67 7.90 7.66 -9.43
C LYS A 67 9.06 6.73 -9.78
N THR A 68 10.05 6.64 -8.91
CA THR A 68 11.21 5.78 -9.03
C THR A 68 10.99 4.44 -8.33
N ILE A 69 10.39 4.48 -7.14
CA ILE A 69 10.02 3.28 -6.39
C ILE A 69 8.57 3.47 -5.92
N SER A 70 7.71 2.51 -6.23
CA SER A 70 6.31 2.51 -5.81
C SER A 70 6.01 1.34 -4.89
N ILE A 71 5.11 1.60 -3.94
CA ILE A 71 4.50 0.60 -3.08
C ILE A 71 3.50 -0.18 -3.92
N HIS A 72 3.76 -1.47 -4.08
CA HIS A 72 2.90 -2.41 -4.76
C HIS A 72 2.42 -3.48 -3.78
N GLY A 73 1.26 -4.07 -4.07
CA GLY A 73 0.82 -5.25 -3.36
C GLY A 73 1.59 -6.50 -3.80
N ILE A 74 1.65 -7.49 -2.91
CA ILE A 74 2.15 -8.84 -3.18
C ILE A 74 0.98 -9.83 -3.24
N ASN A 75 1.02 -10.78 -4.17
CA ASN A 75 0.01 -11.82 -4.29
C ASN A 75 0.18 -12.90 -3.21
N ALA A 76 -0.78 -13.83 -3.12
CA ALA A 76 -0.76 -14.93 -2.15
C ALA A 76 0.42 -15.91 -2.32
N LYS A 77 1.14 -15.87 -3.44
CA LYS A 77 2.36 -16.65 -3.72
C LYS A 77 3.64 -15.84 -3.46
N GLY A 78 3.53 -14.63 -2.91
CA GLY A 78 4.66 -13.75 -2.63
C GLY A 78 5.23 -13.02 -3.86
N GLY A 79 4.58 -13.07 -5.01
CA GLY A 79 5.01 -12.34 -6.23
C GLY A 79 4.41 -10.94 -6.33
N SER A 80 5.03 -10.06 -7.12
CA SER A 80 4.47 -8.75 -7.49
C SER A 80 3.12 -8.92 -8.18
N ILE A 81 2.17 -8.02 -7.89
CA ILE A 81 0.86 -7.97 -8.55
C ILE A 81 0.91 -7.11 -9.82
N TYR A 82 1.93 -6.26 -9.95
CA TYR A 82 2.08 -5.36 -11.10
C TYR A 82 2.98 -6.02 -12.13
N PRO A 83 2.62 -5.96 -13.43
CA PRO A 83 3.46 -6.46 -14.50
C PRO A 83 4.78 -5.69 -14.53
N GLU A 84 5.85 -6.37 -14.92
CA GLU A 84 7.17 -5.77 -15.15
C GLU A 84 7.17 -4.85 -16.39
#